data_AF-A0A1V5R6C6-F1
#
_entry.id   AF-A0A1V5R6C6-F1
#
_cell.length_a   1.000
_cell.length_b   1.000
_cell.length_c   1.000
_cell.angle_alpha   90.00
_cell.angle_beta   90.00
_cell.angle_gamma   90.00
#
_symmetry.space_group_name_H-M   'P 1'
#
loop_
_entity.id
_entity.type
_entity.pdbx_description
1 polymer ?
#
loop_
_entity_poly.entity_id
_entity_poly.type
_entity_poly.pdbx_seq_one_letter_code
_entity_poly.pdbx_strand_id
1 'polypeptide(L)'
;MHKSTNLLIFGAIDDLWQNPQGEYIVVDYKATSKSEEISELNQTWHEGYKRQMEVYQWLLRQNGYRVSRTGYFVYCNGNADKKAFDGKLEFDVTLISYEGNDGWVEPKIKEIWQCLNNDKIPAANPDCDYCTYRRAAGDEEKK
;
A
#
# COMPACT_ATOMS: atom_id res chain seq x y z
N MET A 1 -11.35 7.34 15.02
CA MET A 1 -10.23 7.93 15.80
C MET A 1 -9.59 6.81 16.61
N HIS A 2 -8.27 6.68 16.52
CA HIS A 2 -7.53 5.64 17.23
C HIS A 2 -7.37 6.05 18.71
N LYS A 3 -8.07 5.34 19.62
CA LYS A 3 -8.28 5.80 21.00
C LYS A 3 -6.99 5.96 21.80
N SER A 4 -6.01 5.08 21.61
CA SER A 4 -4.79 5.06 22.44
C SER A 4 -3.76 6.13 22.04
N THR A 5 -3.80 6.61 20.79
CA THR A 5 -2.84 7.59 20.28
C THR A 5 -3.47 8.92 19.86
N ASN A 6 -4.80 9.02 19.91
CA ASN A 6 -5.58 10.16 19.40
C ASN A 6 -5.31 10.49 17.92
N LEU A 7 -4.80 9.53 17.13
CA LEU A 7 -4.56 9.71 15.70
C LEU A 7 -5.84 9.47 14.90
N LEU A 8 -6.06 10.29 13.86
CA LEU A 8 -7.03 10.00 12.82
C LEU A 8 -6.32 9.21 11.71
N ILE A 9 -6.63 7.92 11.62
CA ILE A 9 -6.11 7.04 10.56
C ILE A 9 -7.26 6.76 9.61
N PHE A 10 -7.02 6.95 8.32
CA PHE A 10 -8.00 6.80 7.27
C PHE A 10 -7.33 6.26 6.01
N GLY A 11 -8.15 5.71 5.12
CA GLY A 11 -7.74 5.19 3.83
C GLY A 11 -8.91 5.22 2.86
N ALA A 12 -8.61 5.12 1.57
CA ALA A 12 -9.60 5.00 0.51
C ALA A 12 -9.35 3.68 -0.20
N ILE A 13 -10.30 2.76 -0.09
CA ILE A 13 -10.28 1.48 -0.82
C ILE A 13 -10.87 1.70 -2.22
N ASP A 14 -10.39 0.91 -3.19
CA ASP A 14 -10.93 0.95 -4.55
C ASP A 14 -12.29 0.24 -4.62
N ASP A 15 -12.38 -0.96 -4.01
CA ASP A 15 -13.59 -1.77 -4.02
C ASP A 15 -13.67 -2.71 -2.79
N LEU A 16 -14.88 -3.20 -2.51
CA LEU A 16 -15.19 -4.09 -1.40
C LEU A 16 -16.15 -5.19 -1.86
N TRP A 17 -15.65 -6.42 -1.97
CA TRP A 17 -16.50 -7.57 -2.28
C TRP A 17 -17.03 -8.18 -0.98
N GLN A 18 -18.11 -8.95 -1.08
CA GLN A 18 -18.65 -9.70 0.05
C GLN A 18 -18.82 -11.17 -0.32
N ASN A 19 -18.28 -12.07 0.49
CA ASN A 19 -18.46 -13.51 0.30
C ASN A 19 -19.83 -13.99 0.84
N PRO A 20 -20.28 -15.21 0.48
CA PRO A 20 -21.54 -15.77 1.00
C PRO A 20 -21.59 -15.92 2.53
N GLN A 21 -20.45 -15.92 3.22
CA GLN A 21 -20.35 -15.96 4.68
C GLN A 21 -20.54 -14.57 5.33
N GLY A 22 -20.71 -13.53 4.52
CA GLY A 22 -20.94 -12.15 4.93
C GLY A 22 -19.66 -11.39 5.29
N GLU A 23 -18.48 -11.93 4.98
CA GLU A 23 -17.20 -11.26 5.21
C GLU A 23 -16.86 -10.35 4.04
N TYR A 24 -16.37 -9.15 4.37
CA TYR A 24 -15.85 -8.24 3.37
C TYR A 24 -14.45 -8.64 2.93
N ILE A 25 -14.19 -8.47 1.64
CA ILE A 25 -12.93 -8.76 0.98
C ILE A 25 -12.47 -7.44 0.36
N VAL A 26 -11.31 -6.95 0.81
CA VAL A 26 -10.70 -5.75 0.23
C VAL A 26 -10.14 -6.10 -1.15
N VAL A 27 -10.48 -5.26 -2.13
CA VAL A 27 -9.99 -5.39 -3.50
C VAL A 27 -9.34 -4.08 -3.93
N ASP A 28 -8.15 -4.20 -4.50
CA ASP A 28 -7.32 -3.08 -4.92
C ASP A 28 -6.96 -3.20 -6.41
N TYR A 29 -7.15 -2.14 -7.16
CA TYR A 29 -6.97 -2.11 -8.60
C TYR A 29 -5.61 -1.49 -8.93
N LYS A 30 -4.75 -2.26 -9.59
CA LYS A 30 -3.43 -1.78 -10.04
C LYS A 30 -3.36 -1.82 -11.55
N ALA A 31 -2.77 -0.79 -12.14
CA ALA A 31 -2.52 -0.72 -13.57
C ALA A 31 -1.04 -0.42 -13.86
N THR A 32 -0.48 -1.09 -14.86
CA THR A 32 0.88 -0.82 -15.36
C THR A 32 0.98 -1.14 -16.84
N SER A 33 2.18 -1.06 -17.42
CA SER A 33 2.48 -1.45 -18.80
C SER A 33 3.88 -2.07 -18.85
N LYS A 34 3.98 -3.35 -18.46
CA LYS A 34 5.22 -4.14 -18.47
C LYS A 34 5.15 -5.24 -19.53
N SER A 35 6.29 -5.58 -20.11
CA SER A 35 6.41 -6.70 -21.05
C SER A 35 6.20 -8.07 -20.40
N GLU A 36 6.39 -8.17 -19.09
CA GLU A 36 6.22 -9.40 -18.32
C GLU A 36 4.77 -9.57 -17.86
N GLU A 37 4.30 -10.82 -17.82
CA GLU A 37 3.04 -11.17 -17.18
C GLU A 37 3.12 -10.93 -15.67
N ILE A 38 2.10 -10.31 -15.10
CA ILE A 38 2.01 -10.04 -13.66
C ILE A 38 0.97 -11.00 -13.09
N SER A 39 1.43 -12.17 -12.68
CA SER A 39 0.61 -13.20 -12.04
C SER A 39 0.78 -13.25 -10.52
N GLU A 40 1.81 -12.59 -9.97
CA GLU A 40 2.12 -12.57 -8.55
C GLU A 40 2.76 -11.26 -8.06
N LEU A 41 2.63 -11.01 -6.75
CA LEU A 41 3.20 -9.84 -6.07
C LEU A 41 4.59 -10.15 -5.46
N ASN A 42 5.57 -10.46 -6.30
CA ASN A 42 6.90 -10.94 -5.89
C ASN A 42 8.04 -9.88 -5.96
N GLN A 43 7.81 -8.73 -6.60
CA GLN A 43 8.81 -7.68 -6.77
C GLN A 43 8.95 -6.82 -5.51
N THR A 44 10.13 -6.24 -5.26
CA THR A 44 10.48 -5.60 -3.97
C THR A 44 9.55 -4.46 -3.57
N TRP A 45 9.04 -3.68 -4.52
CA TRP A 45 8.08 -2.61 -4.24
C TRP A 45 6.65 -3.11 -4.00
N HIS A 46 6.32 -4.37 -4.35
CA HIS A 46 5.00 -4.94 -4.07
C HIS A 46 4.74 -5.10 -2.56
N GLU A 47 5.79 -5.06 -1.74
CA GLU A 47 5.65 -4.96 -0.28
C GLU A 47 4.82 -3.74 0.14
N GLY A 48 4.89 -2.63 -0.60
CA GLY A 48 4.03 -1.48 -0.37
C GLY A 48 2.54 -1.78 -0.58
N TYR A 49 2.21 -2.56 -1.63
CA TYR A 49 0.83 -2.96 -1.93
C TYR A 49 0.28 -3.91 -0.88
N LYS A 50 1.09 -4.87 -0.43
CA LYS A 50 0.73 -5.79 0.65
C LYS A 50 0.41 -5.01 1.94
N ARG A 51 1.28 -4.07 2.33
CA ARG A 51 1.05 -3.22 3.51
C ARG A 51 -0.21 -2.36 3.38
N GLN A 52 -0.47 -1.82 2.19
CA GLN A 52 -1.69 -1.05 1.91
C GLN A 52 -2.94 -1.90 2.14
N MET A 53 -2.97 -3.11 1.58
CA MET A 53 -4.04 -4.09 1.78
C MET A 53 -4.26 -4.40 3.26
N GLU A 54 -3.19 -4.67 4.00
CA GLU A 54 -3.24 -5.00 5.44
C GLU A 54 -3.76 -3.82 6.28
N VAL A 55 -3.38 -2.58 5.97
CA VAL A 55 -3.91 -1.39 6.64
C VAL A 55 -5.40 -1.20 6.37
N TYR A 56 -5.88 -1.48 5.15
CA TYR A 56 -7.31 -1.42 4.83
C TYR A 56 -8.12 -2.49 5.56
N GLN A 57 -7.61 -3.72 5.59
CA GLN A 57 -8.23 -4.79 6.36
C GLN A 57 -8.29 -4.44 7.86
N TRP A 58 -7.20 -3.88 8.40
CA TRP A 58 -7.15 -3.40 9.78
C TRP A 58 -8.20 -2.33 10.04
N LEU A 59 -8.29 -1.29 9.20
CA LEU A 59 -9.25 -0.19 9.32
C LEU A 59 -10.69 -0.70 9.35
N LEU A 60 -11.04 -1.61 8.45
CA LEU A 60 -12.38 -2.21 8.41
C LEU A 60 -12.68 -3.04 9.66
N ARG A 61 -11.71 -3.81 10.17
CA ARG A 61 -11.83 -4.54 11.44
C ARG A 61 -12.01 -3.59 12.62
N GLN A 62 -11.27 -2.47 12.67
CA GLN A 62 -11.44 -1.44 13.71
C GLN A 62 -12.83 -0.78 13.67
N ASN A 63 -13.47 -0.77 12.50
CA ASN A 63 -14.85 -0.31 12.33
C ASN A 63 -15.90 -1.40 12.63
N GLY A 64 -15.49 -2.57 13.15
CA GLY A 64 -16.40 -3.64 13.59
C GLY A 64 -16.88 -4.58 12.49
N TYR A 65 -16.32 -4.49 11.29
CA TYR A 65 -16.68 -5.37 10.17
C TYR A 65 -15.99 -6.73 10.25
N ARG A 66 -16.66 -7.77 9.74
CA ARG A 66 -16.05 -9.09 9.50
C ARG A 66 -15.29 -9.02 8.17
N VAL A 67 -13.97 -9.21 8.22
CA VAL A 67 -13.10 -9.01 7.06
C VAL A 67 -12.26 -10.26 6.82
N SER A 68 -12.33 -10.80 5.61
CA SER A 68 -11.51 -11.93 5.15
C SER A 68 -10.02 -11.62 5.32
N ARG A 69 -9.22 -12.65 5.60
CA ARG A 69 -7.75 -12.55 5.53
C ARG A 69 -7.28 -12.42 4.07
N THR A 70 -8.00 -13.04 3.15
CA THR A 70 -7.74 -12.95 1.72
C THR A 70 -8.29 -11.65 1.16
N GLY A 71 -7.40 -10.84 0.57
CA GLY A 71 -7.73 -9.75 -0.34
C GLY A 71 -7.33 -10.10 -1.77
N TYR A 72 -7.76 -9.27 -2.72
CA TYR A 72 -7.40 -9.44 -4.13
C TYR A 72 -6.82 -8.18 -4.73
N PHE A 73 -5.86 -8.37 -5.62
CA PHE A 73 -5.40 -7.34 -6.53
C PHE A 73 -5.93 -7.65 -7.92
N VAL A 74 -6.72 -6.74 -8.48
CA VAL A 74 -7.11 -6.78 -9.89
C VAL A 74 -6.05 -6.00 -10.65
N TYR A 75 -5.18 -6.73 -11.35
CA TYR A 75 -4.03 -6.14 -12.01
C TYR A 75 -4.30 -6.02 -13.52
N CYS A 76 -4.33 -4.81 -14.04
CA CYS A 76 -4.47 -4.51 -15.45
C CYS A 76 -3.09 -4.17 -16.05
N ASN A 77 -2.51 -5.06 -16.84
CA ASN A 77 -1.24 -4.81 -17.51
C ASN A 77 -1.46 -4.42 -18.98
N GLY A 78 -1.10 -3.18 -19.32
CA GLY A 78 -1.22 -2.64 -20.67
C GLY A 78 -0.23 -3.28 -21.62
N ASN A 79 -0.74 -3.71 -22.79
CA ASN A 79 0.06 -4.34 -23.81
C ASN A 79 0.68 -3.28 -24.74
N ALA A 80 1.97 -3.01 -24.52
CA ALA A 80 2.74 -2.04 -25.30
C ALA A 80 3.25 -2.58 -26.66
N ASP A 81 3.20 -3.89 -26.87
CA ASP A 81 3.74 -4.57 -28.07
C ASP A 81 2.70 -4.70 -29.21
N LYS A 82 1.66 -3.85 -29.20
CA LYS A 82 0.72 -3.77 -30.32
C LYS A 82 1.38 -3.07 -31.50
N LYS A 83 1.06 -3.52 -32.72
CA LYS A 83 1.63 -3.00 -33.97
C LYS A 83 1.43 -1.48 -34.16
N ALA A 84 0.35 -0.94 -33.59
CA ALA A 84 0.03 0.48 -33.58
C ALA A 84 -0.85 0.79 -32.36
N PHE A 85 -0.89 2.07 -31.97
CA PHE A 85 -1.75 2.54 -30.87
C PHE A 85 -3.23 2.60 -31.27
N ASP A 86 -3.55 3.02 -32.50
CA ASP A 86 -4.91 3.08 -33.07
C ASP A 86 -6.00 3.69 -32.13
N GLY A 87 -5.61 4.54 -31.18
CA GLY A 87 -6.52 5.09 -30.17
C GLY A 87 -7.07 4.06 -29.16
N LYS A 88 -6.44 2.89 -29.04
CA LYS A 88 -6.89 1.77 -28.21
C LYS A 88 -5.78 1.32 -27.27
N LEU A 89 -6.12 1.15 -26.00
CA LEU A 89 -5.29 0.45 -25.03
C LEU A 89 -5.87 -0.94 -24.80
N GLU A 90 -5.03 -1.96 -24.88
CA GLU A 90 -5.38 -3.34 -24.60
C GLU A 90 -4.70 -3.76 -23.31
N PHE A 91 -5.45 -4.43 -22.43
CA PHE A 91 -4.97 -4.84 -21.12
C PHE A 91 -5.17 -6.34 -20.94
N ASP A 92 -4.15 -6.99 -20.38
CA ASP A 92 -4.27 -8.31 -19.78
C ASP A 92 -4.64 -8.13 -18.30
N VAL A 93 -5.72 -8.77 -17.86
CA VAL A 93 -6.24 -8.63 -16.48
C VAL A 93 -5.98 -9.91 -15.71
N THR A 94 -5.27 -9.80 -14.59
CA THR A 94 -5.01 -10.90 -13.68
C THR A 94 -5.64 -10.63 -12.31
N LEU A 95 -6.11 -11.69 -11.66
CA LEU A 95 -6.63 -11.64 -10.30
C LEU A 95 -5.63 -12.33 -9.37
N ILE A 96 -4.99 -11.55 -8.51
CA ILE A 96 -3.94 -12.05 -7.63
C ILE A 96 -4.50 -12.10 -6.21
N SER A 97 -4.60 -13.30 -5.63
CA SER A 97 -4.99 -13.48 -4.23
C SER A 97 -3.83 -13.21 -3.29
N TYR A 98 -4.10 -12.54 -2.18
CA TYR A 98 -3.12 -12.31 -1.13
C TYR A 98 -3.74 -12.51 0.25
N GLU A 99 -3.11 -13.34 1.08
CA GLU A 99 -3.50 -13.49 2.49
C GLU A 99 -2.76 -12.47 3.35
N GLY A 100 -3.49 -11.44 3.80
CA GLY A 100 -2.95 -10.35 4.61
C GLY A 100 -2.77 -10.72 6.08
N ASN A 101 -1.82 -10.04 6.72
CA ASN A 101 -1.63 -10.06 8.17
C ASN A 101 -1.45 -8.65 8.72
N ASP A 102 -2.51 -8.10 9.30
CA ASP A 102 -2.51 -6.77 9.90
C ASP A 102 -1.98 -6.72 11.34
N GLY A 103 -1.46 -7.83 11.89
CA GLY A 103 -0.95 -7.88 13.26
C GLY A 103 0.19 -6.90 13.55
N TRP A 104 0.90 -6.43 12.52
CA TRP A 104 1.96 -5.43 12.66
C TRP A 104 1.45 -3.99 12.73
N VAL A 105 0.22 -3.71 12.27
CA VAL A 105 -0.30 -2.36 12.07
C VAL A 105 -0.43 -1.63 13.42
N GLU A 106 -1.06 -2.26 14.40
CA GLU A 106 -1.30 -1.67 15.73
C GLU A 106 0.01 -1.33 16.48
N PRO A 107 1.00 -2.25 16.62
CA PRO A 107 2.32 -1.91 17.17
C PRO A 107 2.99 -0.76 16.42
N LYS A 108 2.92 -0.76 15.09
CA LYS A 108 3.59 0.26 14.27
C LYS A 108 2.96 1.64 14.45
N ILE A 109 1.63 1.72 14.60
CA ILE A 109 0.93 2.98 14.91
C ILE A 109 1.44 3.57 16.23
N LYS A 110 1.69 2.74 17.25
CA LYS A 110 2.23 3.21 18.53
C LYS A 110 3.65 3.74 18.39
N GLU A 111 4.50 3.04 17.64
CA GLU A 111 5.86 3.51 17.34
C GLU A 111 5.86 4.83 16.58
N ILE A 112 4.97 4.96 15.56
CA ILE A 112 4.80 6.21 14.80
C ILE A 112 4.39 7.34 15.73
N TRP A 113 3.40 7.11 16.59
CA TRP A 113 2.94 8.10 17.56
C TRP A 113 4.06 8.52 18.52
N GLN A 114 4.83 7.57 19.05
CA GLN A 114 5.96 7.85 19.94
C GLN A 114 7.03 8.69 19.23
N CYS A 115 7.35 8.36 17.98
CA CYS A 115 8.32 9.10 17.18
C CYS A 115 7.85 10.54 16.92
N LEU A 116 6.58 10.73 16.54
CA LEU A 116 5.99 12.04 16.26
C LEU A 116 5.91 12.95 17.49
N ASN A 117 5.76 12.37 18.68
CA ASN A 117 5.63 13.13 19.94
C ASN A 117 6.95 13.16 20.74
N ASN A 118 8.08 12.81 20.13
CA ASN A 118 9.38 12.88 20.77
C ASN A 118 10.00 14.28 20.59
N ASP A 119 10.56 14.83 21.67
CA ASP A 119 11.33 16.09 21.61
C ASP A 119 12.64 15.95 20.82
N LYS A 120 13.12 14.72 20.64
CA LYS A 120 14.34 14.40 19.90
C LYS A 120 14.01 13.95 18.49
N ILE A 121 14.50 14.70 17.51
CA ILE A 121 14.46 14.32 16.10
C ILE A 121 15.29 13.03 15.91
N PRO A 122 14.75 11.99 15.24
CA PRO A 122 15.49 10.76 14.99
C PRO A 122 16.72 11.01 14.10
N ALA A 123 17.77 10.22 14.30
CA ALA A 123 18.95 10.29 13.46
C ALA A 123 18.60 9.92 12.00
N ALA A 124 19.23 10.62 11.06
CA ALA A 124 19.14 10.29 9.65
C ALA A 124 19.68 8.88 9.41
N ASN A 125 18.95 8.08 8.63
CA ASN A 125 19.44 6.78 8.20
C ASN A 125 20.46 6.98 7.05
N PRO A 126 21.67 6.40 7.12
CA PRO A 126 22.69 6.56 6.09
C PRO A 126 22.24 6.06 4.70
N ASP A 127 21.33 5.09 4.67
CA ASP A 127 20.81 4.48 3.43
C ASP A 127 19.49 5.11 2.98
N CYS A 128 19.11 6.26 3.52
CA CYS A 128 17.88 6.95 3.14
C CYS A 128 18.15 8.05 2.10
N ASP A 129 17.70 7.82 0.88
CA ASP A 129 17.83 8.76 -0.24
C ASP A 129 17.27 10.15 0.08
N TYR A 130 16.15 10.21 0.82
CA TYR A 130 15.55 11.49 1.24
C TYR A 130 16.42 12.23 2.27
N CYS A 131 17.04 11.50 3.19
CA CYS A 131 17.98 12.11 4.14
C CYS A 131 19.22 12.66 3.42
N THR A 132 19.75 11.89 2.47
CA THR A 132 20.87 12.31 1.62
C THR A 132 20.52 13.53 0.78
N TYR A 133 19.35 13.52 0.13
CA TYR A 133 18.83 14.65 -0.64
C TYR A 133 18.68 15.91 0.23
N ARG A 134 18.02 15.80 1.41
CA ARG A 134 17.81 16.97 2.27
C ARG A 134 19.12 17.53 2.83
N ARG A 135 20.10 16.68 3.12
CA ARG A 135 21.44 17.12 3.49
C ARG A 135 22.08 17.91 2.35
N ALA A 136 22.14 17.34 1.15
CA ALA A 136 22.73 17.97 -0.02
C ALA A 136 22.07 19.33 -0.34
N ALA A 137 20.73 19.39 -0.32
CA ALA A 137 20.00 20.64 -0.53
C ALA A 137 20.33 21.71 0.52
N GLY A 138 20.44 21.31 1.80
CA GLY A 138 20.82 22.22 2.88
C GLY A 138 22.27 22.68 2.83
N ASP A 139 23.16 21.93 2.18
CA ASP A 139 24.56 22.33 1.97
C ASP A 139 24.68 23.37 0.83
N GLU A 140 23.85 23.27 -0.21
CA GLU A 140 23.79 24.27 -1.29
C GLU A 140 23.13 25.58 -0.84
N GLU A 141 22.07 25.54 -0.03
CA GLU A 141 21.39 26.75 0.51
C GLU A 141 22.28 27.62 1.40
N LYS A 142 23.41 27.08 1.90
CA LYS A 142 24.36 27.78 2.78
C LYS A 142 25.55 28.40 2.03
N LYS A 143 25.70 28.15 0.74
CA LYS A 143 26.72 28.76 -0.12
C LYS A 143 26.25 30.13 -0.62
#